data_AF-A0A0J9CV07-F1
#
_entry.id   AF-A0A0J9CV07-F1
#
_cell.length_a   1.000
_cell.length_b   1.000
_cell.length_c   1.000
_cell.angle_alpha   90.00
_cell.angle_beta   90.00
_cell.angle_gamma   90.00
#
_symmetry.space_group_name_H-M   'P 1'
#
loop_
_entity.id
_entity.type
_entity.pdbx_description
1 polymer ?
#
loop_
_entity_poly.entity_id
_entity_poly.type
_entity_poly.pdbx_seq_one_letter_code
_entity_poly.pdbx_strand_id
1 'polypeptide(L)'
;MILLAFLILSAICCSYALVRGGSPERLTAGVFLAGTFASIMISIHAPPPPEGFQSAIFLVDLAMLIALGAIMLFARRYWPMAITACQLLAVMGHVIRLLDPQIVPVLYWISTAFWAVPQMLFLAAATARHRSRLRRHGVDPAWSRRPAADHAG
;
A
#
# COMPACT_ATOMS: atom_id res chain seq x y z
N MET A 1 15.00 -6.00 -15.11
CA MET A 1 13.71 -6.43 -15.69
C MET A 1 12.57 -6.41 -14.67
N ILE A 2 12.72 -7.07 -13.51
CA ILE A 2 11.67 -7.15 -12.47
C ILE A 2 11.21 -5.77 -11.97
N LEU A 3 12.14 -4.86 -11.66
CA LEU A 3 11.81 -3.50 -11.19
C LEU A 3 10.95 -2.72 -12.19
N LEU A 4 11.33 -2.73 -13.47
CA LEU A 4 10.57 -2.03 -14.52
C LEU A 4 9.17 -2.60 -14.67
N ALA A 5 9.01 -3.92 -14.64
CA ALA A 5 7.71 -4.56 -14.68
C ALA A 5 6.83 -4.14 -13.48
N PHE A 6 7.42 -4.08 -12.28
CA PHE A 6 6.72 -3.59 -11.08
C PHE A 6 6.31 -2.12 -11.21
N LEU A 7 7.19 -1.24 -11.69
CA LEU A 7 6.87 0.17 -11.88
C LEU A 7 5.75 0.38 -12.90
N ILE A 8 5.76 -0.37 -14.00
CA ILE A 8 4.69 -0.34 -15.00
C ILE A 8 3.37 -0.82 -14.38
N LEU A 9 3.38 -1.96 -13.67
CA LEU A 9 2.20 -2.46 -12.97
C LEU A 9 1.65 -1.44 -11.98
N SER A 10 2.52 -0.87 -11.14
CA SER A 10 2.18 0.15 -10.15
C SER A 10 1.57 1.39 -10.81
N ALA A 11 2.20 1.90 -11.88
CA ALA A 11 1.69 3.05 -12.62
C ALA A 11 0.31 2.79 -13.22
N ILE A 12 0.08 1.60 -13.80
CA ILE A 12 -1.21 1.21 -14.38
C ILE A 12 -2.28 1.10 -13.27
N CYS A 13 -2.00 0.36 -12.21
CA CYS A 13 -2.96 0.14 -11.11
C CYS A 13 -3.30 1.44 -10.37
N CYS A 14 -2.29 2.27 -10.06
CA CYS A 14 -2.49 3.55 -9.40
C CYS A 14 -3.24 4.54 -10.30
N SER A 15 -2.88 4.65 -11.58
CA SER A 15 -3.61 5.51 -12.52
C SER A 15 -5.06 5.07 -12.68
N TYR A 16 -5.31 3.76 -12.75
CA TYR A 16 -6.66 3.21 -12.79
C TYR A 16 -7.47 3.58 -11.54
N ALA A 17 -6.90 3.42 -10.35
CA ALA A 17 -7.52 3.79 -9.08
C ALA A 17 -7.74 5.30 -8.95
N LEU A 18 -6.81 6.14 -9.41
CA LEU A 18 -6.95 7.59 -9.39
C LEU A 18 -8.11 8.07 -10.28
N VAL A 19 -8.22 7.52 -11.49
CA VAL A 19 -9.25 7.94 -12.45
C VAL A 19 -10.62 7.33 -12.13
N ARG A 20 -10.67 6.05 -11.73
CA ARG A 20 -11.92 5.27 -11.64
C ARG A 20 -12.29 4.84 -10.22
N GLY A 21 -11.42 5.02 -9.23
CA GLY A 21 -11.64 4.64 -7.85
C GLY A 21 -12.44 5.66 -7.05
N GLY A 22 -12.97 5.20 -5.91
CA GLY A 22 -13.60 6.06 -4.93
C GLY A 22 -12.54 6.71 -4.04
N SER A 23 -12.99 7.48 -3.05
CA SER A 23 -12.08 8.17 -2.12
C SER A 23 -11.04 7.23 -1.45
N PRO A 24 -11.40 6.02 -0.95
CA PRO A 24 -10.43 5.11 -0.34
C PRO A 24 -9.44 4.55 -1.37
N GLU A 25 -9.90 4.17 -2.56
CA GLU A 25 -9.02 3.67 -3.64
C GLU A 25 -8.02 4.74 -4.10
N ARG A 26 -8.47 6.00 -4.25
CA ARG A 26 -7.62 7.12 -4.64
C ARG A 26 -6.57 7.45 -3.58
N LEU A 27 -6.94 7.43 -2.29
CA LEU A 27 -5.99 7.64 -1.20
C LEU A 27 -4.95 6.52 -1.14
N THR A 28 -5.36 5.25 -1.27
CA THR A 28 -4.41 4.13 -1.33
C THR A 28 -3.45 4.28 -2.52
N ALA A 29 -3.94 4.67 -3.70
CA ALA A 29 -3.08 4.95 -4.85
C ALA A 29 -2.08 6.09 -4.56
N GLY A 30 -2.52 7.15 -3.89
CA GLY A 30 -1.65 8.24 -3.45
C GLY A 30 -0.55 7.77 -2.50
N VAL A 31 -0.89 6.94 -1.50
CA VAL A 31 0.09 6.35 -0.56
C VAL A 31 1.12 5.51 -1.31
N PHE A 32 0.69 4.65 -2.24
CA PHE A 32 1.59 3.82 -3.04
C PHE A 32 2.53 4.63 -3.93
N LEU A 33 2.02 5.66 -4.60
CA LEU A 33 2.84 6.53 -5.44
C LEU A 33 3.86 7.32 -4.61
N ALA A 34 3.43 7.89 -3.47
CA ALA A 34 4.31 8.61 -2.57
C ALA A 34 5.41 7.71 -1.99
N GLY A 35 5.04 6.51 -1.54
CA GLY A 35 6.00 5.51 -1.04
C GLY A 35 6.99 5.05 -2.11
N THR A 36 6.50 4.73 -3.31
CA THR A 36 7.34 4.34 -4.44
C THR A 36 8.33 5.45 -4.79
N PHE A 37 7.85 6.69 -4.89
CA PHE A 37 8.69 7.84 -5.18
C PHE A 37 9.75 8.07 -4.10
N ALA A 38 9.36 8.05 -2.82
CA ALA A 38 10.29 8.20 -1.71
C ALA A 38 11.37 7.10 -1.71
N SER A 39 10.99 5.84 -1.91
CA SER A 39 11.94 4.71 -1.97
C SER A 39 12.91 4.84 -3.14
N ILE A 40 12.47 5.31 -4.32
CA ILE A 40 13.35 5.58 -5.46
C ILE A 40 14.33 6.71 -5.13
N MET A 41 13.84 7.81 -4.56
CA MET A 41 14.69 8.95 -4.20
C MET A 41 15.75 8.56 -3.17
N ILE A 42 15.37 7.80 -2.15
CA ILE A 42 16.30 7.25 -1.15
C ILE A 42 17.34 6.36 -1.84
N SER A 43 16.91 5.43 -2.69
CA SER A 43 17.82 4.50 -3.37
C SER A 43 18.83 5.19 -4.28
N ILE A 44 18.47 6.33 -4.89
CA ILE A 44 19.36 7.09 -5.77
C ILE A 44 20.38 7.92 -4.96
N HIS A 45 19.94 8.59 -3.88
CA HIS A 45 20.78 9.55 -3.14
C HIS A 45 21.53 8.92 -1.97
N ALA A 46 21.03 7.81 -1.43
CA ALA A 46 21.60 7.08 -0.30
C ALA A 46 21.50 5.57 -0.59
N PRO A 47 22.28 5.06 -1.56
CA PRO A 47 22.22 3.65 -1.93
C PRO A 47 22.47 2.77 -0.71
N PRO A 48 21.67 1.71 -0.54
CA PRO A 48 21.71 0.92 0.68
C PRO A 48 23.05 0.20 0.85
N PRO A 49 23.56 0.08 2.08
CA PRO A 49 24.75 -0.71 2.33
C PRO A 49 24.50 -2.17 1.93
N PRO A 50 25.45 -2.88 1.28
CA PRO A 50 25.26 -4.24 0.79
C PRO A 50 24.78 -5.24 1.84
N GLU A 51 25.17 -5.02 3.10
CA GLU A 51 24.80 -5.87 4.23
C GLU A 51 23.98 -5.14 5.31
N GLY A 52 23.69 -3.86 5.11
CA GLY A 52 23.12 -3.00 6.15
C GLY A 52 21.60 -2.98 6.20
N PHE A 53 21.07 -2.73 7.39
CA PHE A 53 19.66 -2.40 7.60
C PHE A 53 19.31 -1.07 6.90
N GLN A 54 18.29 -1.10 6.03
CA GLN A 54 17.86 0.06 5.25
C GLN A 54 16.83 0.88 6.01
N SER A 55 17.28 1.56 7.08
CA SER A 55 16.41 2.30 8.01
C SER A 55 15.48 3.30 7.31
N ALA A 56 15.96 4.00 6.28
CA ALA A 56 15.16 4.97 5.53
C ALA A 56 14.00 4.32 4.77
N ILE A 57 14.23 3.17 4.11
CA ILE A 57 13.17 2.45 3.39
C ILE A 57 12.18 1.82 4.39
N PHE A 58 12.69 1.28 5.50
CA PHE A 58 11.84 0.79 6.58
C PHE A 58 10.89 1.88 7.11
N LEU A 59 11.38 3.11 7.30
CA LEU A 59 10.54 4.23 7.73
C LEU A 59 9.46 4.60 6.70
N VAL A 60 9.78 4.52 5.40
CA VAL A 60 8.77 4.70 4.34
C VAL A 60 7.70 3.62 4.44
N ASP A 61 8.08 2.35 4.54
CA ASP A 61 7.14 1.24 4.64
C ASP A 61 6.28 1.30 5.92
N LEU A 62 6.85 1.79 7.02
CA LEU A 62 6.14 2.02 8.27
C LEU A 62 5.13 3.18 8.14
N ALA A 63 5.52 4.28 7.51
CA ALA A 63 4.61 5.39 7.24
C ALA A 63 3.45 4.97 6.33
N MET A 64 3.75 4.18 5.29
CA MET A 64 2.73 3.55 4.44
C MET A 64 1.80 2.64 5.25
N LEU A 65 2.34 1.81 6.15
CA LEU A 65 1.55 0.94 7.02
C LEU A 65 0.56 1.75 7.87
N ILE A 66 1.00 2.84 8.48
CA ILE A 66 0.15 3.72 9.28
C ILE A 66 -0.96 4.33 8.42
N ALA A 67 -0.61 4.86 7.24
CA ALA A 67 -1.58 5.47 6.33
C ALA A 67 -2.61 4.47 5.82
N LEU A 68 -2.18 3.26 5.43
CA LEU A 68 -3.06 2.19 4.98
C LEU A 68 -3.92 1.65 6.12
N GLY A 69 -3.37 1.55 7.34
CA GLY A 69 -4.11 1.21 8.55
C GLY A 69 -5.21 2.23 8.85
N ALA A 70 -4.94 3.53 8.71
CA ALA A 70 -5.98 4.55 8.84
C ALA A 70 -7.08 4.38 7.77
N ILE A 71 -6.71 4.17 6.50
CA ILE A 71 -7.69 3.89 5.43
C ILE A 71 -8.52 2.65 5.77
N MET A 72 -7.89 1.57 6.27
CA MET A 72 -8.57 0.35 6.68
C MET A 72 -9.60 0.58 7.78
N LEU A 73 -9.28 1.36 8.80
CA LEU A 73 -10.18 1.62 9.92
C LEU A 73 -11.41 2.45 9.54
N PHE A 74 -11.27 3.37 8.57
CA PHE A 74 -12.35 4.27 8.18
C PHE A 74 -13.11 3.83 6.92
N ALA A 75 -12.53 3.00 6.07
CA ALA A 75 -13.18 2.58 4.83
C ALA A 75 -14.33 1.61 5.12
N ARG A 76 -15.49 1.78 4.46
CA ARG A 76 -16.63 0.85 4.57
C ARG A 76 -16.45 -0.39 3.68
N ARG A 77 -15.23 -0.90 3.59
CA ARG A 77 -14.82 -1.95 2.62
C ARG A 77 -13.79 -2.85 3.29
N TYR A 78 -13.84 -4.15 2.99
CA TYR A 78 -12.91 -5.13 3.56
C TYR A 78 -11.54 -5.19 2.86
N TRP A 79 -11.45 -4.76 1.59
CA TRP A 79 -10.22 -4.87 0.81
C TRP A 79 -8.98 -4.14 1.38
N PRO A 80 -9.10 -2.98 2.07
CA PRO A 80 -7.93 -2.31 2.64
C PRO A 80 -7.25 -3.14 3.73
N MET A 81 -7.97 -4.06 4.39
CA MET A 81 -7.40 -4.97 5.38
C MET A 81 -6.36 -5.89 4.75
N ALA A 82 -6.65 -6.46 3.58
CA ALA A 82 -5.71 -7.31 2.85
C ALA A 82 -4.44 -6.54 2.45
N ILE A 83 -4.61 -5.31 1.95
CA ILE A 83 -3.48 -4.43 1.59
C ILE A 83 -2.63 -4.06 2.81
N THR A 84 -3.27 -3.75 3.94
CA THR A 84 -2.59 -3.40 5.19
C THR A 84 -1.83 -4.60 5.76
N ALA A 85 -2.41 -5.81 5.68
CA ALA A 85 -1.73 -7.04 6.08
C ALA A 85 -0.48 -7.30 5.22
N CYS A 86 -0.56 -7.15 3.89
CA CYS A 86 0.61 -7.24 3.03
C CYS A 86 1.68 -6.20 3.37
N GLN A 87 1.28 -4.95 3.67
CA GLN A 87 2.22 -3.91 4.09
C GLN A 87 2.89 -4.27 5.43
N LEU A 88 2.15 -4.83 6.39
CA LEU A 88 2.70 -5.27 7.66
C LEU A 88 3.75 -6.36 7.43
N LEU A 89 3.49 -7.32 6.54
CA LEU A 89 4.45 -8.36 6.19
C LEU A 89 5.73 -7.76 5.57
N ALA A 90 5.60 -6.75 4.71
CA ALA A 90 6.74 -6.01 4.17
C ALA A 90 7.58 -5.33 5.27
N VAL A 91 6.92 -4.64 6.21
CA VAL A 91 7.57 -4.04 7.39
C VAL A 91 8.27 -5.09 8.25
N MET A 92 7.64 -6.25 8.46
CA MET A 92 8.27 -7.35 9.19
C MET A 92 9.51 -7.90 8.49
N GLY A 93 9.58 -7.89 7.16
CA GLY A 93 10.78 -8.27 6.42
C GLY A 93 12.01 -7.42 6.76
N HIS A 94 11.80 -6.11 6.98
CA HIS A 94 12.87 -5.23 7.46
C HIS A 94 13.28 -5.54 8.90
N VAL A 95 12.32 -5.85 9.78
CA VAL A 95 12.60 -6.24 11.17
C VAL A 95 13.42 -7.53 11.21
N ILE A 96 13.07 -8.52 10.38
CA ILE A 96 13.86 -9.74 10.27
C ILE A 96 15.29 -9.43 9.83
N ARG A 97 15.49 -8.57 8.83
CA ARG A 97 16.84 -8.15 8.40
C ARG A 97 17.62 -7.39 9.47
N LEU A 98 16.92 -6.64 10.33
CA LEU A 98 17.53 -5.95 11.47
C LEU A 98 18.02 -6.94 12.53
N LEU A 99 17.27 -8.01 12.77
CA LEU A 99 17.62 -9.06 13.75
C LEU A 99 18.64 -10.06 13.21
N ASP A 100 18.58 -10.37 11.92
CA ASP A 100 19.48 -11.26 11.21
C ASP A 100 20.03 -10.58 9.93
N PRO A 101 21.17 -9.87 10.03
CA PRO A 101 21.81 -9.24 8.89
C PRO A 101 22.30 -10.24 7.83
N GLN A 102 22.47 -11.52 8.19
CA GLN A 102 22.97 -12.58 7.32
C GLN A 102 21.84 -13.40 6.66
N ILE A 103 20.59 -12.95 6.81
CA ILE A 103 19.45 -13.59 6.16
C ILE A 103 19.67 -13.76 4.65
N VAL A 104 19.32 -14.95 4.14
CA VAL A 104 19.45 -15.31 2.73
C VAL A 104 18.71 -14.27 1.86
N PRO A 105 19.36 -13.71 0.81
CA PRO A 105 18.78 -12.62 0.01
C PRO A 105 17.39 -12.92 -0.57
N VAL A 106 17.11 -14.18 -0.93
CA VAL A 106 15.79 -14.57 -1.47
C VAL A 106 14.69 -14.46 -0.41
N LEU A 107 14.98 -14.82 0.84
CA LEU A 107 14.04 -14.70 1.96
C LEU A 107 13.80 -13.23 2.27
N TYR A 108 14.85 -12.42 2.27
CA TYR A 108 14.71 -10.96 2.42
C TYR A 108 13.83 -10.36 1.31
N TRP A 109 14.03 -10.75 0.05
CA TRP A 109 13.24 -10.25 -1.07
C TRP A 109 11.76 -10.65 -0.97
N ILE A 110 11.47 -11.89 -0.60
CA ILE A 110 10.09 -12.38 -0.37
C ILE A 110 9.45 -11.62 0.80
N SER A 111 10.20 -11.37 1.86
CA SER A 111 9.68 -10.69 3.04
C SER A 111 9.50 -9.19 2.86
N THR A 112 10.07 -8.56 1.83
CA THR A 112 10.00 -7.11 1.61
C THR A 112 9.29 -6.73 0.31
N ALA A 113 9.87 -7.07 -0.84
CA ALA A 113 9.43 -6.58 -2.15
C ALA A 113 8.26 -7.37 -2.74
N PHE A 114 8.16 -8.67 -2.44
CA PHE A 114 7.13 -9.54 -3.03
C PHE A 114 5.70 -9.07 -2.71
N TRP A 115 5.48 -8.57 -1.49
CA TRP A 115 4.16 -8.15 -1.00
C TRP A 115 3.59 -6.94 -1.73
N ALA A 116 4.42 -6.16 -2.43
CA ALA A 116 3.97 -5.03 -3.22
C ALA A 116 3.11 -5.44 -4.42
N VAL A 117 3.36 -6.62 -5.01
CA VAL A 117 2.60 -7.13 -6.16
C VAL A 117 1.13 -7.42 -5.81
N PRO A 118 0.81 -8.26 -4.80
CA PRO A 118 -0.58 -8.53 -4.43
C PRO A 118 -1.31 -7.25 -3.99
N GLN A 119 -0.62 -6.30 -3.36
CA GLN A 119 -1.21 -4.99 -3.02
C GLN A 119 -1.73 -4.24 -4.25
N MET A 120 -0.98 -4.21 -5.36
CA MET A 120 -1.42 -3.61 -6.62
C MET A 120 -2.63 -4.33 -7.21
N LEU A 121 -2.63 -5.67 -7.16
CA LEU A 121 -3.75 -6.48 -7.65
C LEU A 121 -5.02 -6.24 -6.82
N PHE A 122 -4.90 -6.15 -5.50
CA PHE A 122 -6.02 -5.81 -4.63
C PHE A 122 -6.57 -4.42 -4.90
N LEU A 123 -5.71 -3.42 -5.14
CA LEU A 123 -6.15 -2.07 -5.49
C LEU A 123 -6.90 -2.03 -6.83
N ALA A 124 -6.40 -2.75 -7.84
CA ALA A 124 -7.05 -2.87 -9.14
C ALA A 124 -8.42 -3.57 -9.01
N ALA A 125 -8.49 -4.68 -8.29
CA ALA A 125 -9.74 -5.42 -8.05
C ALA A 125 -10.74 -4.58 -7.24
N ALA A 126 -10.28 -3.85 -6.23
CA ALA A 126 -11.09 -2.93 -5.44
C ALA A 126 -11.71 -1.83 -6.31
N THR A 127 -10.92 -1.24 -7.20
CA THR A 127 -11.36 -0.21 -8.15
C THR A 127 -12.38 -0.76 -9.15
N ALA A 128 -12.14 -1.95 -9.69
CA ALA A 128 -13.10 -2.61 -10.59
C ALA A 128 -14.43 -2.91 -9.89
N ARG A 129 -14.37 -3.41 -8.65
CA ARG A 129 -15.56 -3.70 -7.83
C ARG A 129 -16.32 -2.43 -7.45
N HIS A 130 -15.62 -1.34 -7.14
CA HIS A 130 -16.22 -0.03 -6.93
C HIS A 130 -17.03 0.42 -8.14
N ARG A 131 -16.44 0.35 -9.34
CA ARG A 131 -17.11 0.73 -10.59
C ARG A 131 -18.34 -0.14 -10.86
N SER A 132 -18.26 -1.44 -10.57
CA SER A 132 -19.39 -2.37 -10.71
C SER A 132 -20.54 -2.01 -9.77
N ARG A 133 -20.25 -1.69 -8.51
CA ARG A 133 -21.27 -1.25 -7.53
C ARG A 133 -21.93 0.06 -7.93
N LEU A 134 -21.15 1.06 -8.36
CA LEU A 134 -21.70 2.32 -8.86
C LEU A 134 -22.63 2.12 -10.05
N ARG A 135 -22.29 1.23 -10.99
CA ARG A 135 -23.13 0.91 -12.14
C ARG A 135 -24.43 0.19 -11.78
N ARG A 136 -24.42 -0.66 -10.75
CA ARG A 136 -25.60 -1.46 -10.34
C ARG A 136 -26.54 -0.72 -9.40
N HIS A 137 -25.99 0.08 -8.48
CA HIS A 137 -26.75 0.65 -7.36
C HIS A 137 -26.75 2.19 -7.33
N GLY A 138 -26.00 2.86 -8.20
CA GLY A 138 -25.90 4.32 -8.26
C GLY A 138 -25.16 4.98 -7.09
N VAL A 139 -25.02 4.30 -5.95
CA VAL A 139 -24.38 4.81 -4.73
C VAL A 139 -23.42 3.77 -4.17
N ASP A 140 -22.20 4.19 -3.78
CA ASP A 140 -21.21 3.34 -3.12
C ASP A 140 -20.45 4.14 -2.04
N PRO A 141 -20.95 4.19 -0.78
CA PRO A 141 -20.36 4.99 0.28
C PRO A 141 -18.90 4.62 0.54
N ALA A 142 -18.03 5.63 0.57
CA ALA A 142 -16.59 5.47 0.76
C ALA A 142 -16.21 5.11 2.20
N TRP A 143 -16.75 5.88 3.15
CA TRP A 143 -16.33 5.90 4.55
C TRP A 143 -17.44 5.38 5.46
N SER A 144 -17.07 4.72 6.56
CA SER A 144 -18.00 4.54 7.67
C SER A 144 -18.34 5.94 8.19
N ARG A 145 -19.63 6.33 8.15
CA ARG A 145 -20.04 7.57 8.80
C ARG A 145 -19.62 7.45 10.27
N ARG A 146 -18.94 8.46 10.84
CA ARG A 146 -18.93 8.61 12.30
C ARG A 146 -20.40 8.65 12.75
N PRO A 147 -20.77 8.05 13.90
CA PRO A 147 -22.09 8.29 14.48
C PRO A 147 -22.30 9.80 14.51
N ALA A 148 -23.43 10.24 13.99
CA ALA A 148 -23.82 11.62 14.14
C ALA A 148 -23.78 11.95 15.64
N ALA A 149 -23.32 13.15 15.98
CA ALA A 149 -23.60 13.75 17.27
C ALA A 149 -25.12 14.05 17.29
N ASP A 150 -25.93 13.01 17.27
CA ASP A 150 -27.33 13.04 17.63
C ASP A 150 -27.29 13.10 19.16
N HIS A 151 -27.45 14.31 19.70
CA HIS A 151 -27.85 14.69 21.08
C HIS A 151 -27.19 16.02 21.46
N ALA A 152 -27.66 17.11 20.84
CA ALA A 152 -27.70 18.42 21.47
C ALA A 152 -29.01 19.08 21.01
N GLY A 153 -30.10 18.60 21.61
CA GLY A 153 -31.31 19.40 21.77
C GLY A 153 -31.15 20.35 22.95
#